data_AF-A0A2Z5WUG6-F1
#
_entry.id   AF-A0A2Z5WUG6-F1
#
_cell.length_a   1.000
_cell.length_b   1.000
_cell.length_c   1.000
_cell.angle_alpha   90.00
_cell.angle_beta   90.00
_cell.angle_gamma   90.00
#
_symmetry.space_group_name_H-M   'P 1'
#
loop_
_entity.id
_entity.type
_entity.pdbx_description
1 polymer ?
#
loop_
_entity_poly.entity_id
_entity_poly.type
_entity_poly.pdbx_seq_one_letter_code
_entity_poly.pdbx_strand_id
1 'polypeptide(L)'
;MAIENDPKIVGSLASWQNILNGNGYQPPLRITGELDDITKETTRKFQKDVGLPVTGSVDIATWVAGLNHVKLPNWSPETPPIRAKAPVSSAKIENDPKAVGSLAAWQNILNGNGYQPPLRITGELDEATQETTRKFQKDIGLPVTGSVDIATWVAGLKHPKLVDWLPETPAIRAKELVAKSEAEYIFEKPISDELFTDLNNCLETFVIDTRPRIRHFLAQIAHESGGLQWLKELGGREYFTRMYENREDLGNTQLGDGARFAGAGAIQLTGRYNYQAFADYIGDSDVMDGQDYVASKYPFTSAGFWWWKNRMNALVDSGASVDQVGARVNGRFLPNNYEDRRYYYYRTGEVI
;
A
#
# COMPACT_ATOMS: atom_id res chain seq x y z
N MET A 1 19.18 -16.38 10.24
CA MET A 1 19.28 -17.06 8.92
C MET A 1 18.36 -16.30 7.99
N ALA A 2 18.91 -15.36 7.23
CA ALA A 2 18.19 -14.26 6.59
C ALA A 2 17.50 -14.71 5.29
N ILE A 3 16.21 -14.40 5.19
CA ILE A 3 15.31 -14.63 4.05
C ILE A 3 15.18 -13.28 3.31
N GLU A 4 16.30 -12.71 2.87
CA GLU A 4 16.35 -11.37 2.22
C GLU A 4 16.62 -11.43 0.71
N ASN A 5 16.48 -12.58 0.05
CA ASN A 5 16.81 -12.74 -1.38
C ASN A 5 15.77 -13.58 -2.13
N ASP A 6 14.62 -13.00 -2.48
CA ASP A 6 13.81 -13.52 -3.59
C ASP A 6 13.86 -12.58 -4.81
N PRO A 7 14.66 -12.92 -5.84
CA PRO A 7 14.84 -12.11 -7.07
C PRO A 7 13.63 -12.09 -8.02
N LYS A 8 12.48 -12.68 -7.67
CA LYS A 8 11.29 -12.75 -8.54
C LYS A 8 10.27 -11.62 -8.30
N ILE A 9 10.58 -10.69 -7.40
CA ILE A 9 9.73 -9.55 -7.01
C ILE A 9 10.48 -8.23 -7.29
N VAL A 10 10.88 -7.99 -8.54
CA VAL A 10 11.54 -6.74 -8.92
C VAL A 10 10.58 -5.96 -9.83
N GLY A 11 9.61 -5.30 -9.21
CA GLY A 11 8.60 -4.46 -9.87
C GLY A 11 9.18 -3.13 -10.39
N SER A 12 8.32 -2.34 -11.06
CA SER A 12 8.65 -1.03 -11.63
C SER A 12 9.41 -0.13 -10.66
N LEU A 13 9.02 -0.08 -9.38
CA LEU A 13 9.67 0.75 -8.36
C LEU A 13 11.14 0.41 -8.08
N ALA A 14 11.55 -0.85 -8.19
CA ALA A 14 12.96 -1.23 -8.06
C ALA A 14 13.77 -0.71 -9.27
N SER A 15 13.16 -0.74 -10.46
CA SER A 15 13.75 -0.15 -11.66
C SER A 15 13.82 1.38 -11.54
N TRP A 16 12.82 2.00 -10.91
CA TRP A 16 12.83 3.42 -10.60
C TRP A 16 13.93 3.81 -9.61
N GLN A 17 14.08 3.06 -8.52
CA GLN A 17 15.16 3.24 -7.55
C GLN A 17 16.54 3.11 -8.23
N ASN A 18 16.69 2.18 -9.17
CA ASN A 18 17.89 2.06 -10.00
C ASN A 18 18.10 3.26 -10.93
N ILE A 19 17.03 3.79 -11.54
CA ILE A 19 17.10 5.02 -12.36
C ILE A 19 17.57 6.19 -11.51
N LEU A 20 16.99 6.38 -10.32
CA LEU A 20 17.38 7.46 -9.41
C LEU A 20 18.86 7.32 -8.97
N ASN A 21 19.29 6.12 -8.59
CA ASN A 21 20.69 5.83 -8.25
C ASN A 21 21.63 6.07 -9.43
N GLY A 22 21.28 5.59 -10.63
CA GLY A 22 22.07 5.76 -11.85
C GLY A 22 22.17 7.22 -12.29
N ASN A 23 21.17 8.04 -11.97
CA ASN A 23 21.20 9.48 -12.19
C ASN A 23 21.99 10.25 -11.10
N GLY A 24 22.47 9.56 -10.06
CA GLY A 24 23.35 10.09 -9.03
C GLY A 24 22.63 10.78 -7.88
N TYR A 25 21.33 10.54 -7.71
CA TYR A 25 20.59 11.10 -6.57
C TYR A 25 21.09 10.51 -5.24
N GLN A 26 21.09 11.34 -4.19
CA GLN A 26 21.62 10.99 -2.86
C GLN A 26 20.56 11.16 -1.75
N PRO A 27 20.55 10.31 -0.72
CA PRO A 27 21.42 9.13 -0.54
C PRO A 27 21.11 8.01 -1.55
N PRO A 28 22.04 7.07 -1.80
CA PRO A 28 21.78 5.95 -2.69
C PRO A 28 20.64 5.10 -2.12
N LEU A 29 19.64 4.85 -2.93
CA LEU A 29 18.46 4.07 -2.56
C LEU A 29 18.81 2.58 -2.48
N ARG A 30 18.30 1.92 -1.44
CA ARG A 30 18.27 0.46 -1.42
C ARG A 30 17.24 0.00 -2.44
N ILE A 31 17.61 -0.94 -3.30
CA ILE A 31 16.72 -1.48 -4.33
C ILE A 31 15.78 -2.50 -3.67
N THR A 32 14.69 -2.00 -3.09
CA THR A 32 13.69 -2.79 -2.35
C THR A 32 12.45 -3.09 -3.18
N GLY A 33 12.19 -2.31 -4.24
CA GLY A 33 10.94 -2.39 -5.00
C GLY A 33 9.76 -1.72 -4.30
N GLU A 34 9.99 -1.00 -3.21
CA GLU A 34 8.99 -0.30 -2.42
C GLU A 34 9.13 1.22 -2.60
N LEU A 35 8.02 1.94 -2.62
CA LEU A 35 8.02 3.40 -2.61
C LEU A 35 8.13 3.89 -1.15
N ASP A 36 9.24 3.54 -0.50
CA ASP A 36 9.56 4.00 0.86
C ASP A 36 9.79 5.52 0.89
N ASP A 37 9.85 6.11 2.09
CA ASP A 37 9.91 7.58 2.22
C ASP A 37 11.18 8.17 1.59
N ILE A 38 12.29 7.43 1.63
CA ILE A 38 13.54 7.84 0.98
C ILE A 38 13.37 7.83 -0.54
N THR A 39 12.69 6.83 -1.09
CA THR A 39 12.38 6.70 -2.52
C THR A 39 11.38 7.77 -2.95
N LYS A 40 10.33 8.05 -2.17
CA LYS A 40 9.37 9.16 -2.43
C LYS A 40 10.07 10.50 -2.46
N GLU A 41 10.90 10.77 -1.46
CA GLU A 41 11.60 12.06 -1.37
C GLU A 41 12.62 12.22 -2.50
N THR A 42 13.31 11.14 -2.86
CA THR A 42 14.22 11.14 -4.01
C THR A 42 13.47 11.29 -5.33
N THR A 43 12.26 10.74 -5.44
CA THR A 43 11.36 10.94 -6.58
C THR A 43 10.90 12.40 -6.67
N ARG A 44 10.54 13.04 -5.55
CA ARG A 44 10.20 14.48 -5.51
C ARG A 44 11.35 15.35 -5.99
N LYS A 45 12.58 15.05 -5.53
CA LYS A 45 13.80 15.72 -5.99
C LYS A 45 13.96 15.56 -7.49
N PHE A 46 13.84 14.34 -8.01
CA PHE A 46 13.90 14.09 -9.44
C PHE A 46 12.87 14.90 -10.23
N GLN A 47 11.59 14.83 -9.83
CA GLN A 47 10.50 15.56 -10.49
C GLN A 47 10.77 17.06 -10.53
N LYS A 48 11.24 17.63 -9.41
CA LYS A 48 11.63 19.03 -9.34
C LYS A 48 12.76 19.35 -10.31
N ASP A 49 13.79 18.51 -10.37
CA ASP A 49 14.99 18.72 -11.19
C ASP A 49 14.68 18.64 -12.70
N VAL A 50 13.70 17.83 -13.09
CA VAL A 50 13.25 17.72 -14.50
C VAL A 50 12.04 18.60 -14.83
N GLY A 51 11.59 19.46 -13.91
CA GLY A 51 10.49 20.40 -14.13
C GLY A 51 9.09 19.77 -14.19
N LEU A 52 8.89 18.62 -13.55
CA LEU A 52 7.59 17.95 -13.40
C LEU A 52 6.87 18.38 -12.11
N PRO A 53 5.54 18.17 -12.01
CA PRO A 53 4.82 18.30 -10.75
C PRO A 53 5.45 17.45 -9.64
N VAL A 54 5.68 18.05 -8.48
CA VAL A 54 6.37 17.41 -7.35
C VAL A 54 5.36 16.65 -6.49
N THR A 55 5.06 15.41 -6.88
CA THR A 55 4.07 14.55 -6.20
C THR A 55 4.73 13.52 -5.29
N GLY A 56 5.95 13.09 -5.62
CA GLY A 56 6.61 11.94 -4.98
C GLY A 56 6.03 10.60 -5.37
N SER A 57 5.02 10.59 -6.25
CA SER A 57 4.52 9.39 -6.92
C SER A 57 5.28 9.19 -8.23
N VAL A 58 5.45 7.93 -8.64
CA VAL A 58 6.08 7.61 -9.92
C VAL A 58 4.99 7.45 -10.97
N ASP A 59 4.46 8.58 -11.43
CA ASP A 59 3.54 8.61 -12.56
C ASP A 59 4.30 8.40 -13.89
N ILE A 60 3.53 8.32 -14.96
CA ILE A 60 4.06 8.10 -16.31
C ILE A 60 5.01 9.20 -16.77
N ALA A 61 4.68 10.47 -16.48
CA ALA A 61 5.54 11.59 -16.87
C ALA A 61 6.90 11.49 -16.16
N THR A 62 6.87 11.12 -14.87
CA THR A 62 8.05 10.88 -14.03
C THR A 62 8.88 9.71 -14.55
N TRP A 63 8.22 8.62 -14.93
CA TRP A 63 8.86 7.45 -15.55
C TRP A 63 9.58 7.77 -16.86
N VAL A 64 8.88 8.42 -17.78
CA VAL A 64 9.41 8.79 -19.11
C VAL A 64 10.57 9.78 -18.97
N ALA A 65 10.44 10.77 -18.08
CA ALA A 65 11.51 11.71 -17.83
C ALA A 65 12.75 11.02 -17.25
N GLY A 66 12.58 10.05 -16.35
CA GLY A 66 13.71 9.32 -15.77
C GLY A 66 14.45 8.48 -16.80
N LEU A 67 13.73 7.84 -17.72
CA LEU A 67 14.30 7.04 -18.82
C LEU A 67 15.04 7.88 -19.87
N ASN A 68 14.56 9.08 -20.15
CA ASN A 68 15.15 9.98 -21.16
C ASN A 68 16.23 10.91 -20.57
N HIS A 69 16.55 10.78 -19.28
CA HIS A 69 17.51 11.65 -18.63
C HIS A 69 18.95 11.41 -19.12
N VAL A 70 19.73 12.49 -19.27
CA VAL A 70 21.02 12.58 -19.97
C VAL A 70 22.11 11.62 -19.44
N LYS A 71 21.95 11.08 -18.23
CA LYS A 71 22.87 10.10 -17.61
C LYS A 71 22.53 8.63 -17.91
N LEU A 72 21.49 8.34 -18.70
CA LEU A 72 21.13 6.99 -19.14
C LEU A 72 21.50 6.62 -20.61
N PRO A 73 22.57 7.12 -21.25
CA PRO A 73 22.87 6.65 -22.60
C PRO A 73 23.44 5.22 -22.59
N ASN A 74 23.96 4.71 -21.46
CA ASN A 74 24.41 3.32 -21.29
C ASN A 74 24.24 2.87 -19.83
N TRP A 75 23.36 1.89 -19.61
CA TRP A 75 23.12 1.25 -18.31
C TRP A 75 24.42 0.62 -17.76
N SER A 76 24.66 0.69 -16.44
CA SER A 76 25.88 0.14 -15.83
C SER A 76 25.89 -1.40 -15.90
N PRO A 77 26.96 -2.04 -16.41
CA PRO A 77 27.14 -3.49 -16.39
C PRO A 77 27.42 -4.05 -14.98
N GLU A 78 27.55 -3.21 -13.95
CA GLU A 78 27.75 -3.63 -12.56
C GLU A 78 26.44 -4.00 -11.83
N THR A 79 25.35 -4.21 -12.58
CA THR A 79 24.18 -4.91 -12.04
C THR A 79 24.59 -6.35 -11.71
N PRO A 80 24.41 -6.84 -10.46
CA PRO A 80 24.81 -8.20 -10.11
C PRO A 80 24.14 -9.21 -11.05
N PRO A 81 24.86 -10.20 -11.59
CA PRO A 81 24.25 -11.22 -12.42
C PRO A 81 23.24 -12.01 -11.61
N ILE A 82 21.97 -12.02 -12.04
CA ILE A 82 20.95 -12.97 -11.58
C ILE A 82 21.39 -14.34 -12.09
N ARG A 83 22.20 -15.06 -11.30
CA ARG A 83 22.56 -16.45 -11.58
C ARG A 83 21.33 -17.31 -11.35
N ALA A 84 20.81 -17.87 -12.44
CA ALA A 84 19.83 -18.94 -12.40
C ALA A 84 20.35 -20.12 -11.58
N LYS A 85 19.51 -20.64 -10.67
CA LYS A 85 19.51 -22.06 -10.33
C LYS A 85 18.16 -22.66 -10.68
N ALA A 86 18.24 -23.86 -11.22
CA ALA A 86 17.25 -24.57 -12.03
C ALA A 86 15.99 -25.05 -11.26
N PRO A 87 15.13 -25.84 -11.92
CA PRO A 87 13.76 -25.51 -12.26
C PRO A 87 12.81 -25.71 -11.06
N VAL A 88 12.11 -24.67 -10.64
CA VAL A 88 10.95 -24.85 -9.77
C VAL A 88 9.75 -25.09 -10.66
N SER A 89 9.23 -26.31 -10.57
CA SER A 89 7.99 -26.78 -11.19
C SER A 89 6.86 -25.77 -11.03
N SER A 90 6.23 -25.42 -12.15
CA SER A 90 4.80 -25.10 -12.29
C SER A 90 4.09 -24.58 -11.02
N ALA A 91 4.43 -23.39 -10.56
CA ALA A 91 3.62 -22.64 -9.62
C ALA A 91 3.29 -21.29 -10.26
N LYS A 92 2.00 -21.10 -10.51
CA LYS A 92 1.37 -19.99 -11.22
C LYS A 92 1.85 -18.63 -10.70
N ILE A 93 2.48 -17.88 -11.60
CA ILE A 93 2.71 -16.43 -11.46
C ILE A 93 1.40 -15.78 -11.92
N GLU A 94 0.39 -15.78 -11.07
CA GLU A 94 -0.90 -15.14 -11.35
C GLU A 94 -1.27 -14.26 -10.14
N ASN A 95 -1.41 -12.96 -10.38
CA ASN A 95 -1.90 -11.91 -9.47
C ASN A 95 -0.98 -11.41 -8.35
N ASP A 96 0.08 -10.66 -8.70
CA ASP A 96 0.74 -9.73 -7.76
C ASP A 96 0.30 -8.27 -8.04
N PRO A 97 -0.53 -7.66 -7.17
CA PRO A 97 -0.99 -6.27 -7.28
C PRO A 97 0.12 -5.21 -7.24
N LYS A 98 1.35 -5.55 -6.83
CA LYS A 98 2.49 -4.61 -6.81
C LYS A 98 3.03 -4.27 -8.21
N ALA A 99 2.53 -4.95 -9.25
CA ALA A 99 2.87 -4.73 -10.66
C ALA A 99 1.87 -3.83 -11.43
N VAL A 100 0.80 -3.35 -10.78
CA VAL A 100 -0.35 -2.68 -11.46
C VAL A 100 0.06 -1.41 -12.21
N GLY A 101 1.05 -0.66 -11.72
CA GLY A 101 1.60 0.52 -12.42
C GLY A 101 2.43 0.20 -13.66
N SER A 102 3.12 -0.96 -13.69
CA SER A 102 3.82 -1.44 -14.88
C SER A 102 2.85 -2.02 -15.91
N LEU A 103 1.84 -2.78 -15.50
CA LEU A 103 1.02 -3.50 -16.47
C LEU A 103 0.05 -2.60 -17.24
N ALA A 104 -0.47 -1.54 -16.63
CA ALA A 104 -1.29 -0.55 -17.35
C ALA A 104 -0.47 0.21 -18.40
N ALA A 105 0.76 0.62 -18.05
CA ALA A 105 1.70 1.23 -18.98
C ALA A 105 2.14 0.24 -20.07
N TRP A 106 2.28 -1.05 -19.76
CA TRP A 106 2.55 -2.08 -20.75
C TRP A 106 1.40 -2.27 -21.74
N GLN A 107 0.16 -2.33 -21.25
CA GLN A 107 -1.03 -2.41 -22.10
C GLN A 107 -1.10 -1.20 -23.04
N ASN A 108 -0.75 0.00 -22.56
CA ASN A 108 -0.62 1.19 -23.40
C ASN A 108 0.50 1.09 -24.43
N ILE A 109 1.68 0.56 -24.05
CA ILE A 109 2.79 0.32 -24.99
C ILE A 109 2.34 -0.64 -26.10
N LEU A 110 1.64 -1.72 -25.76
CA LEU A 110 1.14 -2.69 -26.76
C LEU A 110 0.11 -2.04 -27.69
N ASN A 111 -0.85 -1.28 -27.15
CA ASN A 111 -1.83 -0.56 -27.95
C ASN A 111 -1.17 0.49 -28.86
N GLY A 112 -0.23 1.28 -28.33
CA GLY A 112 0.52 2.30 -29.06
C GLY A 112 1.44 1.72 -30.13
N ASN A 113 1.84 0.46 -30.00
CA ASN A 113 2.56 -0.28 -31.04
C ASN A 113 1.64 -0.94 -32.09
N GLY A 114 0.34 -0.69 -32.01
CA GLY A 114 -0.64 -1.10 -33.02
C GLY A 114 -1.06 -2.57 -32.92
N TYR A 115 -0.86 -3.23 -31.78
CA TYR A 115 -1.37 -4.60 -31.57
C TYR A 115 -2.90 -4.59 -31.50
N GLN A 116 -3.52 -5.62 -32.11
CA GLN A 116 -4.97 -5.76 -32.26
C GLN A 116 -5.45 -7.13 -31.76
N PRO A 117 -6.64 -7.21 -31.13
CA PRO A 117 -7.52 -6.10 -30.74
C PRO A 117 -6.87 -5.20 -29.66
N PRO A 118 -7.28 -3.92 -29.52
CA PRO A 118 -6.71 -3.06 -28.50
C PRO A 118 -7.06 -3.61 -27.12
N LEU A 119 -6.06 -3.65 -26.24
CA LEU A 119 -6.21 -4.06 -24.85
C LEU A 119 -6.97 -3.02 -24.05
N ARG A 120 -7.83 -3.49 -23.16
CA ARG A 120 -8.38 -2.65 -22.10
C ARG A 120 -7.29 -2.37 -21.07
N ILE A 121 -7.12 -1.11 -20.67
CA ILE A 121 -6.11 -0.71 -19.68
C ILE A 121 -6.65 -1.01 -18.28
N THR A 122 -6.35 -2.20 -17.77
CA THR A 122 -6.82 -2.70 -16.47
C THR A 122 -5.72 -2.70 -15.41
N GLY A 123 -4.44 -2.67 -15.81
CA GLY A 123 -3.32 -2.85 -14.89
C GLY A 123 -3.12 -4.30 -14.44
N GLU A 124 -3.83 -5.26 -15.03
CA GLU A 124 -3.74 -6.68 -14.73
C GLU A 124 -3.07 -7.45 -15.87
N LEU A 125 -2.33 -8.51 -15.54
CA LEU A 125 -1.75 -9.41 -16.54
C LEU A 125 -2.78 -10.50 -16.91
N ASP A 126 -3.94 -10.07 -17.38
CA ASP A 126 -5.03 -10.94 -17.83
C ASP A 126 -4.64 -11.76 -19.08
N GLU A 127 -5.48 -12.72 -19.46
CA GLU A 127 -5.20 -13.62 -20.57
C GLU A 127 -4.94 -12.86 -21.89
N ALA A 128 -5.72 -11.82 -22.16
CA ALA A 128 -5.56 -10.97 -23.34
C ALA A 128 -4.23 -10.21 -23.33
N THR A 129 -3.83 -9.67 -22.18
CA THR A 129 -2.56 -8.96 -21.99
C THR A 129 -1.38 -9.93 -22.12
N GLN A 130 -1.47 -11.14 -21.56
CA GLN A 130 -0.43 -12.16 -21.72
C GLN A 130 -0.29 -12.61 -23.17
N GLU A 131 -1.39 -12.86 -23.88
CA GLU A 131 -1.37 -13.28 -25.28
C GLU A 131 -0.74 -12.20 -26.17
N THR A 132 -1.13 -10.94 -25.97
CA THR A 132 -0.57 -9.81 -26.70
C THR A 132 0.91 -9.59 -26.36
N THR A 133 1.30 -9.83 -25.11
CA THR A 133 2.72 -9.82 -24.67
C THR A 133 3.52 -10.91 -25.39
N ARG A 134 2.99 -12.13 -25.49
CA ARG A 134 3.63 -13.23 -26.23
C ARG A 134 3.81 -12.87 -27.70
N LYS A 135 2.79 -12.24 -28.30
CA LYS A 135 2.84 -11.77 -29.69
C LYS A 135 3.93 -10.72 -29.86
N PHE A 136 3.99 -9.73 -28.97
CA PHE A 136 5.05 -8.74 -28.97
C PHE A 136 6.44 -9.36 -28.85
N GLN A 137 6.67 -10.21 -27.84
CA GLN A 137 7.95 -10.90 -27.64
C GLN A 137 8.38 -11.67 -28.88
N LYS A 138 7.44 -12.39 -29.52
CA LYS A 138 7.68 -13.11 -30.76
C LYS A 138 8.09 -12.17 -31.90
N ASP A 139 7.38 -11.05 -32.07
CA ASP A 139 7.59 -10.11 -33.17
C ASP A 139 8.95 -9.41 -33.08
N ILE A 140 9.49 -9.24 -31.88
CA ILE A 140 10.82 -8.62 -31.65
C ILE A 140 11.95 -9.63 -31.36
N GLY A 141 11.65 -10.93 -31.40
CA GLY A 141 12.65 -12.00 -31.21
C GLY A 141 13.09 -12.26 -29.76
N LEU A 142 12.28 -11.88 -28.77
CA LEU A 142 12.49 -12.24 -27.37
C LEU A 142 11.93 -13.64 -27.04
N PRO A 143 12.37 -14.27 -25.94
CA PRO A 143 11.72 -15.47 -25.40
C PRO A 143 10.22 -15.23 -25.17
N VAL A 144 9.39 -16.12 -25.70
CA VAL A 144 7.92 -16.01 -25.64
C VAL A 144 7.42 -16.58 -24.30
N THR A 145 7.40 -15.74 -23.27
CA THR A 145 6.99 -16.14 -21.91
C THR A 145 5.57 -15.68 -21.59
N GLY A 146 5.13 -14.57 -22.19
CA GLY A 146 3.89 -13.87 -21.81
C GLY A 146 4.00 -13.12 -20.48
N SER A 147 5.18 -13.14 -19.86
CA SER A 147 5.51 -12.34 -18.69
C SER A 147 6.24 -11.07 -19.12
N VAL A 148 6.02 -9.98 -18.40
CA VAL A 148 6.65 -8.68 -18.70
C VAL A 148 7.93 -8.55 -17.88
N ASP A 149 9.02 -9.13 -18.38
CA ASP A 149 10.35 -8.98 -17.79
C ASP A 149 11.05 -7.69 -18.26
N ILE A 150 12.21 -7.40 -17.67
CA ILE A 150 12.98 -6.18 -17.98
C ILE A 150 13.33 -6.08 -19.46
N ALA A 151 13.68 -7.21 -20.10
CA ALA A 151 14.01 -7.23 -21.52
C ALA A 151 12.80 -6.88 -22.40
N THR A 152 11.65 -7.46 -22.07
CA THR A 152 10.36 -7.20 -22.72
C THR A 152 9.95 -5.74 -22.57
N TRP A 153 10.13 -5.19 -21.36
CA TRP A 153 9.83 -3.80 -21.03
C TRP A 153 10.66 -2.80 -21.85
N VAL A 154 11.99 -2.95 -21.80
CA VAL A 154 12.93 -2.06 -22.50
C VAL A 154 12.70 -2.11 -24.01
N ALA A 155 12.39 -3.28 -24.55
CA ALA A 155 12.16 -3.43 -25.97
C ALA A 155 10.85 -2.74 -26.42
N GLY A 156 9.80 -2.78 -25.61
CA GLY A 156 8.53 -2.09 -25.93
C GLY A 156 8.67 -0.56 -25.95
N LEU A 157 9.45 0.01 -25.03
CA LEU A 157 9.73 1.45 -24.98
C LEU A 157 10.58 1.95 -26.14
N LYS A 158 11.48 1.11 -26.65
CA LYS A 158 12.36 1.43 -27.79
C LYS A 158 11.76 1.06 -29.14
N HIS A 159 10.54 0.50 -29.15
CA HIS A 159 9.98 -0.04 -30.37
C HIS A 159 9.59 1.10 -31.33
N PRO A 160 10.05 1.06 -32.60
CA PRO A 160 9.93 2.19 -33.54
C PRO A 160 8.50 2.46 -34.03
N LYS A 161 7.55 1.57 -33.74
CA LYS A 161 6.12 1.77 -34.03
C LYS A 161 5.35 2.46 -32.89
N LEU A 162 6.02 2.83 -31.80
CA LEU A 162 5.39 3.62 -30.75
C LEU A 162 5.09 5.02 -31.31
N VAL A 163 3.83 5.23 -31.73
CA VAL A 163 3.33 6.54 -32.18
C VAL A 163 2.72 7.25 -30.97
N ASP A 164 2.90 8.58 -30.89
CA ASP A 164 2.39 9.50 -29.87
C ASP A 164 1.48 8.89 -28.78
N TRP A 165 2.02 8.90 -27.55
CA TRP A 165 1.37 8.39 -26.34
C TRP A 165 -0.03 9.01 -26.13
N LEU A 166 -1.03 8.17 -25.91
CA LEU A 166 -2.39 8.62 -25.57
C LEU A 166 -2.38 9.29 -24.17
N PRO A 167 -2.84 10.55 -24.04
CA PRO A 167 -2.83 11.29 -22.76
C PRO A 167 -3.83 10.76 -21.73
N GLU A 168 -4.68 9.80 -22.09
CA GLU A 168 -5.63 9.16 -21.18
C GLU A 168 -5.01 7.89 -20.58
N THR A 169 -3.97 8.04 -19.78
CA THR A 169 -3.67 6.99 -18.81
C THR A 169 -4.31 7.38 -17.47
N PRO A 170 -5.27 6.58 -16.96
CA PRO A 170 -5.79 6.80 -15.62
C PRO A 170 -4.62 6.84 -14.64
N ALA A 171 -4.62 7.79 -13.70
CA ALA A 171 -3.70 7.75 -12.59
C ALA A 171 -3.73 6.35 -11.97
N ILE A 172 -2.58 5.84 -11.52
CA ILE A 172 -2.54 4.66 -10.65
C ILE A 172 -3.36 5.06 -9.41
N ARG A 173 -4.64 4.69 -9.40
CA ARG A 173 -5.48 4.85 -8.23
C ARG A 173 -5.06 3.76 -7.26
N ALA A 174 -4.85 4.15 -6.01
CA ALA A 174 -4.85 3.20 -4.89
C ALA A 174 -5.99 2.22 -5.13
N LYS A 175 -5.71 0.92 -5.01
CA LYS A 175 -6.73 -0.11 -5.21
C LYS A 175 -7.85 0.19 -4.23
N GLU A 176 -9.03 0.53 -4.74
CA GLU A 176 -10.24 0.63 -3.92
C GLU A 176 -10.59 -0.81 -3.50
N LEU A 177 -10.06 -1.20 -2.34
CA LEU A 177 -10.25 -2.53 -1.76
C LEU A 177 -11.65 -2.68 -1.17
N VAL A 178 -12.27 -1.55 -0.82
CA VAL A 178 -13.63 -1.44 -0.30
C VAL A 178 -14.29 -0.24 -0.96
N ALA A 179 -15.44 -0.47 -1.60
CA ALA A 179 -16.22 0.60 -2.20
C ALA A 179 -16.91 1.45 -1.13
N LYS A 180 -17.14 2.73 -1.43
CA LYS A 180 -17.76 3.66 -0.47
C LYS A 180 -19.11 3.16 0.05
N SER A 181 -19.95 2.62 -0.84
CA SER A 181 -21.25 2.04 -0.48
C SER A 181 -21.12 0.80 0.42
N GLU A 182 -20.06 0.01 0.28
CA GLU A 182 -19.80 -1.16 1.13
C GLU A 182 -19.38 -0.69 2.54
N ALA A 183 -18.49 0.30 2.62
CA ALA A 183 -18.10 0.91 3.88
C ALA A 183 -19.31 1.51 4.61
N GLU A 184 -20.15 2.27 3.91
CA GLU A 184 -21.38 2.85 4.49
C GLU A 184 -22.37 1.79 4.94
N TYR A 185 -22.48 0.69 4.18
CA TYR A 185 -23.29 -0.46 4.59
C TYR A 185 -22.75 -1.06 5.90
N ILE A 186 -21.45 -1.31 5.99
CA ILE A 186 -20.79 -1.96 7.13
C ILE A 186 -20.87 -1.10 8.39
N PHE A 187 -20.58 0.20 8.28
CA PHE A 187 -20.57 1.13 9.41
C PHE A 187 -21.93 1.75 9.73
N GLU A 188 -22.96 1.42 8.94
CA GLU A 188 -24.35 1.87 9.12
C GLU A 188 -24.52 3.40 9.10
N LYS A 189 -23.60 4.09 8.44
CA LYS A 189 -23.62 5.54 8.33
C LYS A 189 -22.87 6.03 7.09
N PRO A 190 -23.16 7.24 6.61
CA PRO A 190 -22.34 7.91 5.62
C PRO A 190 -20.90 8.08 6.11
N ILE A 191 -19.95 7.91 5.19
CA ILE A 191 -18.51 8.13 5.43
C ILE A 191 -18.05 9.35 4.63
N SER A 192 -17.24 10.23 5.24
CA SER A 192 -16.65 11.35 4.52
C SER A 192 -15.60 10.86 3.51
N ASP A 193 -15.27 11.69 2.51
CA ASP A 193 -14.27 11.32 1.50
C ASP A 193 -12.87 11.17 2.11
N GLU A 194 -12.56 11.94 3.15
CA GLU A 194 -11.29 11.85 3.88
C GLU A 194 -11.18 10.52 4.64
N LEU A 195 -12.24 10.14 5.36
CA LEU A 195 -12.30 8.86 6.08
C LEU A 195 -12.26 7.67 5.11
N PHE A 196 -12.97 7.78 3.98
CA PHE A 196 -12.96 6.77 2.94
C PHE A 196 -11.57 6.60 2.30
N THR A 197 -10.88 7.72 2.08
CA THR A 197 -9.51 7.72 1.57
C THR A 197 -8.54 7.10 2.58
N ASP A 198 -8.63 7.47 3.86
CA ASP A 198 -7.82 6.88 4.93
C ASP A 198 -8.06 5.37 5.07
N LEU A 199 -9.32 4.91 4.96
CA LEU A 199 -9.66 3.49 4.97
C LEU A 199 -8.93 2.72 3.87
N ASN A 200 -9.06 3.13 2.60
CA ASN A 200 -8.45 2.38 1.50
C ASN A 200 -6.91 2.47 1.52
N ASN A 201 -6.35 3.63 1.90
CA ASN A 201 -4.91 3.77 2.12
C ASN A 201 -4.40 2.84 3.22
N CYS A 202 -5.15 2.71 4.32
CA CYS A 202 -4.83 1.79 5.40
C CYS A 202 -4.81 0.34 4.92
N LEU A 203 -5.87 -0.10 4.23
CA LEU A 203 -5.98 -1.48 3.75
C LEU A 203 -4.81 -1.83 2.81
N GLU A 204 -4.45 -0.91 1.92
CA GLU A 204 -3.31 -1.08 1.01
C GLU A 204 -1.98 -1.10 1.78
N THR A 205 -1.73 -0.10 2.64
CA THR A 205 -0.48 0.07 3.40
C THR A 205 -0.15 -1.16 4.26
N PHE A 206 -1.17 -1.76 4.87
CA PHE A 206 -1.00 -2.89 5.78
C PHE A 206 -1.34 -4.25 5.17
N VAL A 207 -1.53 -4.30 3.83
CA VAL A 207 -1.80 -5.53 3.07
C VAL A 207 -2.99 -6.30 3.66
N ILE A 208 -4.05 -5.56 3.99
CA ILE A 208 -5.34 -6.07 4.44
C ILE A 208 -6.21 -6.19 3.19
N ASP A 209 -5.84 -7.11 2.31
CA ASP A 209 -6.23 -7.11 0.89
C ASP A 209 -6.94 -8.40 0.42
N THR A 210 -7.11 -9.36 1.32
CA THR A 210 -7.93 -10.56 1.10
C THR A 210 -9.30 -10.39 1.75
N ARG A 211 -10.34 -11.02 1.18
CA ARG A 211 -11.70 -10.98 1.74
C ARG A 211 -11.74 -11.31 3.24
N PRO A 212 -11.09 -12.38 3.75
CA PRO A 212 -11.07 -12.65 5.19
C PRO A 212 -10.41 -11.55 6.02
N ARG A 213 -9.27 -10.99 5.56
CA ARG A 213 -8.55 -9.93 6.29
C ARG A 213 -9.38 -8.66 6.37
N ILE A 214 -9.93 -8.19 5.24
CA ILE A 214 -10.81 -7.01 5.17
C ILE A 214 -12.01 -7.24 6.08
N ARG A 215 -12.67 -8.41 5.97
CA ARG A 215 -13.85 -8.73 6.75
C ARG A 215 -13.59 -8.68 8.26
N HIS A 216 -12.51 -9.30 8.73
CA HIS A 216 -12.17 -9.26 10.14
C HIS A 216 -11.79 -7.86 10.59
N PHE A 217 -10.98 -7.15 9.82
CA PHE A 217 -10.50 -5.81 10.17
C PHE A 217 -11.67 -4.81 10.32
N LEU A 218 -12.53 -4.71 9.31
CA LEU A 218 -13.67 -3.79 9.33
C LEU A 218 -14.68 -4.14 10.42
N ALA A 219 -14.91 -5.42 10.68
CA ALA A 219 -15.80 -5.85 11.74
C ALA A 219 -15.30 -5.43 13.14
N GLN A 220 -13.99 -5.53 13.39
CA GLN A 220 -13.41 -5.06 14.64
C GLN A 220 -13.47 -3.54 14.73
N ILE A 221 -13.16 -2.81 13.66
CA ILE A 221 -13.28 -1.35 13.62
C ILE A 221 -14.70 -0.88 13.92
N ALA A 222 -15.69 -1.46 13.24
CA ALA A 222 -17.08 -1.10 13.43
C ALA A 222 -17.50 -1.32 14.89
N HIS A 223 -17.07 -2.41 15.51
CA HIS A 223 -17.31 -2.64 16.93
C HIS A 223 -16.62 -1.61 17.84
N GLU A 224 -15.30 -1.44 17.71
CA GLU A 224 -14.50 -0.60 18.63
C GLU A 224 -14.86 0.89 18.56
N SER A 225 -15.36 1.35 17.41
CA SER A 225 -15.73 2.75 17.18
C SER A 225 -17.23 3.01 17.26
N GLY A 226 -18.05 1.99 17.51
CA GLY A 226 -19.52 2.09 17.45
C GLY A 226 -20.01 2.53 16.07
N GLY A 227 -19.58 1.85 15.01
CA GLY A 227 -19.86 2.20 13.63
C GLY A 227 -19.26 3.55 13.22
N LEU A 228 -18.02 3.85 13.65
CA LEU A 228 -17.36 5.16 13.47
C LEU A 228 -18.10 6.33 14.14
N GLN A 229 -18.90 6.08 15.17
CA GLN A 229 -19.50 7.14 15.99
C GLN A 229 -18.44 7.81 16.87
N TRP A 230 -17.48 7.04 17.37
CA TRP A 230 -16.46 7.49 18.32
C TRP A 230 -15.07 7.17 17.78
N LEU A 231 -14.39 8.20 17.28
CA LEU A 231 -12.97 8.12 16.86
C LEU A 231 -12.03 8.74 17.90
N LYS A 232 -12.57 9.19 19.03
CA LYS A 232 -11.84 9.59 20.22
C LYS A 232 -12.46 8.91 21.43
N GLU A 233 -11.63 8.62 22.41
CA GLU A 233 -12.13 8.18 23.71
C GLU A 233 -13.09 9.23 24.28
N LEU A 234 -14.17 8.78 24.92
CA LEU A 234 -15.10 9.67 25.57
C LEU A 234 -14.52 10.15 26.90
N GLY A 235 -14.30 11.46 27.02
CA GLY A 235 -13.78 12.04 28.26
C GLY A 235 -13.31 13.47 28.07
N GLY A 236 -13.12 14.15 29.21
CA GLY A 236 -12.49 15.46 29.28
C GLY A 236 -11.03 15.37 29.73
N ARG A 237 -10.35 16.53 29.73
CA ARG A 237 -8.95 16.63 30.15
C ARG A 237 -8.72 16.06 31.55
N GLU A 238 -9.59 16.34 32.52
CA GLU A 238 -9.43 15.82 33.89
C GLU A 238 -9.52 14.30 33.93
N TYR A 239 -10.44 13.71 33.16
CA TYR A 239 -10.60 12.27 33.08
C TYR A 239 -9.36 11.60 32.49
N PHE A 240 -8.87 12.08 31.34
CA PHE A 240 -7.69 11.51 30.70
C PHE A 240 -6.41 11.71 31.51
N THR A 241 -6.27 12.86 32.19
CA THR A 241 -5.16 13.08 33.13
C THR A 241 -5.20 12.02 34.23
N ARG A 242 -6.36 11.77 34.84
CA ARG A 242 -6.49 10.75 35.89
C ARG A 242 -6.19 9.32 35.40
N MET A 243 -6.55 8.99 34.17
CA MET A 243 -6.42 7.63 33.62
C MET A 243 -5.02 7.33 33.07
N TYR A 244 -4.37 8.33 32.47
CA TYR A 244 -3.21 8.12 31.60
C TYR A 244 -1.96 8.92 31.97
N GLU A 245 -2.07 9.97 32.79
CA GLU A 245 -0.90 10.75 33.18
C GLU A 245 0.08 9.88 33.98
N ASN A 246 1.39 10.04 33.73
CA ASN A 246 2.48 9.30 34.38
C ASN A 246 2.42 7.76 34.21
N ARG A 247 1.64 7.25 33.25
CA ARG A 247 1.63 5.83 32.89
C ARG A 247 2.89 5.47 32.10
N GLU A 248 3.89 4.95 32.80
CA GLU A 248 5.18 4.54 32.22
C GLU A 248 5.02 3.48 31.12
N ASP A 249 4.07 2.56 31.25
CA ASP A 249 3.77 1.53 30.24
C ASP A 249 3.21 2.11 28.93
N LEU A 250 2.65 3.32 28.99
CA LEU A 250 2.18 4.10 27.84
C LEU A 250 3.23 5.11 27.34
N GLY A 251 4.38 5.21 28.01
CA GLY A 251 5.41 6.21 27.76
C GLY A 251 5.00 7.63 28.17
N ASN A 252 3.88 7.79 28.89
CA ASN A 252 3.38 9.09 29.34
C ASN A 252 4.22 9.57 30.52
N THR A 253 5.23 10.39 30.23
CA THR A 253 6.28 10.80 31.17
C THR A 253 6.40 12.32 31.28
N GLN A 254 5.64 13.06 30.47
CA GLN A 254 5.62 14.51 30.45
C GLN A 254 4.24 15.02 30.88
N LEU A 255 4.22 16.18 31.53
CA LEU A 255 2.99 16.79 31.99
C LEU A 255 2.05 17.10 30.81
N GLY A 256 0.81 16.61 30.89
CA GLY A 256 -0.23 16.76 29.88
C GLY A 256 -0.32 15.59 28.89
N ASP A 257 0.55 14.58 29.01
CA ASP A 257 0.56 13.41 28.14
C ASP A 257 -0.75 12.64 28.21
N GLY A 258 -1.35 12.55 29.40
CA GLY A 258 -2.56 11.75 29.58
C GLY A 258 -3.69 12.24 28.68
N ALA A 259 -3.90 13.56 28.62
CA ALA A 259 -4.92 14.16 27.76
C ALA A 259 -4.49 14.28 26.29
N ARG A 260 -3.21 14.54 26.01
CA ARG A 260 -2.72 14.67 24.63
C ARG A 260 -2.76 13.33 23.87
N PHE A 261 -2.35 12.25 24.54
CA PHE A 261 -2.24 10.91 23.96
C PHE A 261 -3.31 9.95 24.49
N ALA A 262 -4.51 10.45 24.75
CA ALA A 262 -5.68 9.60 25.02
C ALA A 262 -6.08 8.78 23.77
N GLY A 263 -7.03 7.86 23.92
CA GLY A 263 -7.42 6.97 22.83
C GLY A 263 -7.97 7.71 21.60
N ALA A 264 -7.41 7.41 20.42
CA ALA A 264 -7.85 7.96 19.14
C ALA A 264 -7.88 6.93 18.00
N GLY A 265 -8.64 7.25 16.97
CA GLY A 265 -8.84 6.41 15.80
C GLY A 265 -9.75 5.20 16.06
N ALA A 266 -9.84 4.35 15.06
CA ALA A 266 -10.82 3.27 14.97
C ALA A 266 -10.59 2.12 15.96
N ILE A 267 -9.38 1.96 16.51
CA ILE A 267 -9.01 0.94 17.52
C ILE A 267 -8.31 1.58 18.75
N GLN A 268 -8.54 2.88 19.00
CA GLN A 268 -8.06 3.56 20.23
C GLN A 268 -6.54 3.46 20.45
N LEU A 269 -5.75 4.10 19.57
CA LEU A 269 -4.33 4.32 19.80
C LEU A 269 -4.15 5.21 21.05
N THR A 270 -3.45 4.71 22.08
CA THR A 270 -3.29 5.39 23.38
C THR A 270 -1.84 5.38 23.84
N GLY A 271 -1.38 6.50 24.40
CA GLY A 271 -0.06 6.65 25.03
C GLY A 271 1.02 7.22 24.11
N ARG A 272 1.84 8.14 24.64
CA ARG A 272 2.93 8.82 23.94
C ARG A 272 3.81 7.86 23.15
N TYR A 273 4.17 6.73 23.74
CA TYR A 273 5.01 5.72 23.08
C TYR A 273 4.37 5.21 21.79
N ASN A 274 3.06 4.91 21.82
CA ASN A 274 2.36 4.37 20.65
C ASN A 274 2.13 5.45 19.58
N TYR A 275 1.83 6.69 19.99
CA TYR A 275 1.75 7.81 19.06
C TYR A 275 3.08 8.08 18.37
N GLN A 276 4.20 8.08 19.10
CA GLN A 276 5.52 8.26 18.51
C GLN A 276 5.87 7.14 17.55
N ALA A 277 5.64 5.89 17.95
CA ALA A 277 5.89 4.74 17.07
C ALA A 277 5.04 4.80 15.79
N PHE A 278 3.81 5.31 15.87
CA PHE A 278 2.97 5.52 14.71
C PHE A 278 3.48 6.67 13.83
N ALA A 279 3.81 7.82 14.44
CA ALA A 279 4.40 8.99 13.78
C ALA A 279 5.65 8.61 12.97
N ASP A 280 6.56 7.86 13.60
CA ASP A 280 7.80 7.38 12.98
C ASP A 280 7.53 6.42 11.83
N TYR A 281 6.50 5.56 11.95
CA TYR A 281 6.15 4.59 10.91
C TYR A 281 5.56 5.26 9.67
N ILE A 282 4.70 6.27 9.83
CA ILE A 282 4.07 6.98 8.71
C ILE A 282 4.86 8.19 8.20
N GLY A 283 5.96 8.55 8.88
CA GLY A 283 6.79 9.69 8.53
C GLY A 283 6.10 11.04 8.75
N ASP A 284 5.16 11.13 9.70
CA ASP A 284 4.40 12.34 10.01
C ASP A 284 4.51 12.69 11.50
N SER A 285 5.27 13.74 11.82
CA SER A 285 5.47 14.22 13.18
C SER A 285 4.22 14.85 13.79
N ASP A 286 3.25 15.30 12.98
CA ASP A 286 2.04 15.98 13.47
C ASP A 286 1.10 14.99 14.18
N VAL A 287 1.29 13.68 14.02
CA VAL A 287 0.71 12.65 14.89
C VAL A 287 0.97 12.96 16.37
N MET A 288 2.12 13.54 16.69
CA MET A 288 2.46 13.90 18.06
C MET A 288 1.65 15.08 18.59
N ASP A 289 0.85 15.77 17.78
CA ASP A 289 -0.16 16.75 18.25
C ASP A 289 -1.32 16.09 19.00
N GLY A 290 -1.42 14.76 18.91
CA GLY A 290 -2.22 13.95 19.81
C GLY A 290 -3.57 13.53 19.24
N GLN A 291 -4.49 13.19 20.14
CA GLN A 291 -5.73 12.49 19.80
C GLN A 291 -6.58 13.18 18.72
N ASP A 292 -6.65 14.51 18.71
CA ASP A 292 -7.47 15.25 17.75
C ASP A 292 -6.91 15.13 16.32
N TYR A 293 -5.59 15.18 16.16
CA TYR A 293 -4.95 15.01 14.86
C TYR A 293 -5.16 13.58 14.34
N VAL A 294 -4.87 12.57 15.16
CA VAL A 294 -5.02 11.16 14.75
C VAL A 294 -6.47 10.81 14.43
N ALA A 295 -7.43 11.25 15.25
CA ALA A 295 -8.85 10.97 15.02
C ALA A 295 -9.40 11.61 13.74
N SER A 296 -8.84 12.74 13.32
CA SER A 296 -9.26 13.45 12.11
C SER A 296 -8.52 12.98 10.85
N LYS A 297 -7.23 12.68 10.95
CA LYS A 297 -6.35 12.44 9.81
C LYS A 297 -6.11 10.96 9.51
N TYR A 298 -5.95 10.14 10.55
CA TYR A 298 -5.54 8.74 10.46
C TYR A 298 -6.36 7.75 11.31
N PRO A 299 -7.70 7.86 11.39
CA PRO A 299 -8.48 6.97 12.24
C PRO A 299 -8.36 5.49 11.83
N PHE A 300 -8.35 5.16 10.54
CA PHE A 300 -8.14 3.79 10.04
C PHE A 300 -6.66 3.44 9.99
N THR A 301 -5.80 4.32 9.47
CA THR A 301 -4.36 4.02 9.32
C THR A 301 -3.69 3.74 10.66
N SER A 302 -4.08 4.43 11.75
CA SER A 302 -3.61 4.10 13.10
C SER A 302 -4.07 2.71 13.58
N ALA A 303 -5.29 2.28 13.24
CA ALA A 303 -5.79 0.93 13.51
C ALA A 303 -5.07 -0.13 12.68
N GLY A 304 -4.76 0.16 11.40
CA GLY A 304 -3.95 -0.70 10.54
C GLY A 304 -2.51 -0.87 11.07
N PHE A 305 -1.92 0.20 11.61
CA PHE A 305 -0.60 0.12 12.24
C PHE A 305 -0.61 -0.83 13.45
N TRP A 306 -1.63 -0.70 14.32
CA TRP A 306 -1.81 -1.63 15.42
C TRP A 306 -2.01 -3.07 14.91
N TRP A 307 -2.84 -3.24 13.89
CA TRP A 307 -3.15 -4.54 13.28
C TRP A 307 -1.88 -5.25 12.77
N TRP A 308 -1.04 -4.51 12.05
CA TRP A 308 0.25 -4.99 11.56
C TRP A 308 1.22 -5.31 12.71
N LYS A 309 1.41 -4.40 13.67
CA LYS A 309 2.31 -4.59 14.83
C LYS A 309 1.95 -5.83 15.63
N ASN A 310 0.66 -6.17 15.70
CA ASN A 310 0.13 -7.34 16.40
C ASN A 310 -0.01 -8.60 15.53
N ARG A 311 0.51 -8.59 14.29
CA ARG A 311 0.50 -9.71 13.34
C ARG A 311 -0.90 -10.27 13.07
N MET A 312 -1.89 -9.40 13.03
CA MET A 312 -3.30 -9.81 12.93
C MET A 312 -3.66 -10.45 11.58
N ASN A 313 -3.00 -10.05 10.48
CA ASN A 313 -3.14 -10.75 9.19
C ASN A 313 -2.77 -12.23 9.32
N ALA A 314 -1.62 -12.55 9.93
CA ALA A 314 -1.21 -13.94 10.13
C ALA A 314 -2.17 -14.73 11.03
N LEU A 315 -2.78 -14.06 12.03
CA LEU A 315 -3.84 -14.66 12.84
C LEU A 315 -5.07 -15.00 11.98
N VAL A 316 -5.54 -14.07 11.17
CA VAL A 316 -6.67 -14.30 10.25
C VAL A 316 -6.34 -15.41 9.24
N ASP A 317 -5.16 -15.38 8.64
CA ASP A 317 -4.74 -16.36 7.62
C ASP A 317 -4.62 -17.79 8.19
N SER A 318 -4.43 -17.91 9.50
CA SER A 318 -4.44 -19.22 10.19
C SER A 318 -5.85 -19.81 10.35
N GLY A 319 -6.89 -19.10 9.91
CA GLY A 319 -8.29 -19.51 10.02
C GLY A 319 -8.94 -19.14 11.36
N ALA A 320 -8.38 -18.15 12.08
CA ALA A 320 -8.91 -17.71 13.35
C ALA A 320 -10.36 -17.20 13.23
N SER A 321 -11.21 -17.55 14.19
CA SER A 321 -12.58 -17.07 14.25
C SER A 321 -12.66 -15.59 14.64
N VAL A 322 -13.82 -14.96 14.41
CA VAL A 322 -14.07 -13.57 14.82
C VAL A 322 -13.89 -13.39 16.33
N ASP A 323 -14.21 -14.39 17.14
CA ASP A 323 -14.03 -14.31 18.59
C ASP A 323 -12.56 -14.39 19.00
N GLN A 324 -11.75 -15.19 18.30
CA GLN A 324 -10.30 -15.28 18.53
C GLN A 324 -9.60 -13.98 18.11
N VAL A 325 -9.99 -13.41 16.97
CA VAL A 325 -9.54 -12.10 16.51
C VAL A 325 -9.95 -11.02 17.51
N GLY A 326 -11.23 -10.98 17.91
CA GLY A 326 -11.75 -10.02 18.87
C GLY A 326 -11.12 -10.13 20.25
N ALA A 327 -10.80 -11.34 20.70
CA ALA A 327 -10.07 -11.54 21.95
C ALA A 327 -8.67 -10.93 21.93
N ARG A 328 -8.00 -10.94 20.76
CA ARG A 328 -6.69 -10.28 20.59
C ARG A 328 -6.80 -8.76 20.56
N VAL A 329 -7.82 -8.23 19.89
CA VAL A 329 -8.10 -6.77 19.85
C VAL A 329 -8.43 -6.26 21.25
N ASN A 330 -9.31 -6.94 21.97
CA ASN A 330 -9.79 -6.50 23.28
C ASN A 330 -8.84 -6.88 24.44
N GLY A 331 -7.86 -7.76 24.21
CA GLY A 331 -6.94 -8.26 25.23
C GLY A 331 -7.55 -9.26 26.23
N ARG A 332 -8.73 -9.84 25.95
CA ARG A 332 -9.47 -10.75 26.84
C ARG A 332 -10.20 -11.85 26.06
N PHE A 333 -10.19 -13.09 26.56
CA PHE A 333 -10.92 -14.22 25.94
C PHE A 333 -12.36 -14.35 26.46
N LEU A 334 -13.28 -14.57 25.51
CA LEU A 334 -14.59 -13.91 25.35
C LEU A 334 -14.45 -12.38 25.44
N PRO A 335 -14.32 -11.68 24.30
CA PRO A 335 -14.25 -10.23 24.31
C PRO A 335 -15.60 -9.67 24.78
N ASN A 336 -15.56 -8.51 25.45
CA ASN A 336 -16.78 -7.80 25.77
C ASN A 336 -17.58 -7.56 24.48
N ASN A 337 -18.91 -7.71 24.57
CA ASN A 337 -19.82 -7.49 23.44
C ASN A 337 -19.48 -8.34 22.19
N TYR A 338 -19.07 -9.60 22.38
CA TYR A 338 -18.76 -10.53 21.28
C TYR A 338 -19.91 -10.68 20.26
N GLU A 339 -21.15 -10.51 20.71
CA GLU A 339 -22.34 -10.56 19.83
C GLU A 339 -22.31 -9.43 18.80
N ASP A 340 -21.92 -8.22 19.21
CA ASP A 340 -21.80 -7.06 18.33
C ASP A 340 -20.63 -7.23 17.34
N ARG A 341 -19.50 -7.79 17.81
CA ARG A 341 -18.39 -8.16 16.90
C ARG A 341 -18.82 -9.17 15.83
N ARG A 342 -19.61 -10.17 16.22
CA ARG A 342 -20.16 -11.17 15.28
C ARG A 342 -21.16 -10.52 14.34
N TYR A 343 -22.01 -9.63 14.82
CA TYR A 343 -22.97 -8.87 14.01
C TYR A 343 -22.25 -8.14 12.86
N TYR A 344 -21.26 -7.30 13.18
CA TYR A 344 -20.49 -6.59 12.15
C TYR A 344 -19.69 -7.55 11.26
N TYR A 345 -19.21 -8.68 11.79
CA TYR A 345 -18.53 -9.68 10.98
C TYR A 345 -19.43 -10.36 9.96
N TYR A 346 -20.68 -10.69 10.31
CA TYR A 346 -21.63 -11.24 9.34
C TYR A 346 -22.05 -10.19 8.32
N ARG A 347 -22.41 -8.99 8.78
CA ARG A 347 -22.74 -7.85 7.93
C ARG A 347 -21.66 -7.52 6.90
N THR A 348 -20.40 -7.50 7.34
CA THR A 348 -19.26 -7.27 6.43
C THR A 348 -19.15 -8.35 5.37
N GLY A 349 -19.42 -9.61 5.71
CA GLY A 349 -19.38 -10.72 4.76
C GLY A 349 -20.52 -10.76 3.74
N GLU A 350 -21.50 -9.86 3.84
CA GLU A 350 -22.56 -9.73 2.82
C GLU A 350 -22.11 -8.89 1.62
N VAL A 351 -21.10 -8.02 1.82
CA VAL A 351 -20.63 -7.07 0.81
C VAL A 351 -19.14 -7.25 0.46
N ILE A 352 -18.34 -7.81 1.38
CA ILE A 352 -16.93 -8.20 1.17
C ILE A 352 -16.82 -9.70 1.02
#